data_AF-A0A838RMM1-F1
#
_entry.id   AF-A0A838RMM1-F1
#
_cell.length_a   1.000
_cell.length_b   1.000
_cell.length_c   1.000
_cell.angle_alpha   90.00
_cell.angle_beta   90.00
_cell.angle_gamma   90.00
#
_symmetry.space_group_name_H-M   'P 1'
#
loop_
_entity.id
_entity.type
_entity.pdbx_description
1 polymer ?
#
loop_
_entity_poly.entity_id
_entity_poly.type
_entity_poly.pdbx_seq_one_letter_code
_entity_poly.pdbx_strand_id
1 'polypeptide(L)'
;MYEGAAGWLEQHVPHINALNVFPVPDGDTGTNMMLTVQSAVKELRNQKAEQESVGEISRRMARGALMGARGNSGVILSQILQGFARGLEGKEQATAQDIASAFEHASELAYKA
;
A
#
# COMPACT_ATOMS: atom_id res chain seq x y z
N MET A 1 -3.44 3.89 11.00
CA MET A 1 -3.19 2.63 10.27
C MET A 1 -1.99 2.75 9.34
N TYR A 2 -2.04 3.58 8.28
CA TYR A 2 -1.00 3.62 7.24
C TYR A 2 0.40 4.06 7.72
N GLU A 3 0.50 5.07 8.58
CA GLU A 3 1.80 5.48 9.12
C GLU A 3 2.42 4.41 10.03
N GLY A 4 1.59 3.72 10.83
CA GLY A 4 2.03 2.61 11.66
C GLY A 4 2.54 1.42 10.82
N ALA A 5 1.83 1.10 9.72
CA ALA A 5 2.26 0.07 8.78
C ALA A 5 3.60 0.44 8.11
N ALA A 6 3.80 1.71 7.74
CA ALA A 6 5.07 2.20 7.20
C ALA A 6 6.23 2.04 8.21
N GLY A 7 6.02 2.45 9.46
CA GLY A 7 7.04 2.29 10.51
C GLY A 7 7.37 0.84 10.83
N TRP A 8 6.40 -0.07 10.71
CA TRP A 8 6.63 -1.50 10.87
C TRP A 8 7.42 -2.08 9.68
N LEU A 9 7.06 -1.71 8.45
CA LEU A 9 7.79 -2.14 7.25
C LEU A 9 9.24 -1.68 7.27
N GLU A 10 9.49 -0.43 7.66
CA GLU A 10 10.84 0.15 7.77
C GLU A 10 11.78 -0.70 8.61
N GLN A 11 11.30 -1.17 9.77
CA GLN A 11 12.08 -2.01 10.69
C GLN A 11 12.41 -3.39 10.10
N HIS A 12 11.62 -3.86 9.13
CA HIS A 12 11.75 -5.20 8.54
C HIS A 12 12.38 -5.18 7.15
N VAL A 13 12.72 -4.02 6.59
CA VAL A 13 13.37 -3.91 5.26
C VAL A 13 14.58 -4.84 5.11
N PRO A 14 15.55 -4.89 6.05
CA PRO A 14 16.71 -5.76 5.89
C PRO A 14 16.33 -7.25 5.85
N HIS A 15 15.33 -7.64 6.64
CA HIS A 15 14.84 -9.01 6.66
C HIS A 15 14.14 -9.37 5.34
N ILE A 16 13.27 -8.50 4.83
CA ILE A 16 12.56 -8.71 3.56
C ILE A 16 13.55 -8.76 2.38
N ASN A 17 14.55 -7.88 2.35
CA ASN A 17 15.61 -7.90 1.34
C ASN A 17 16.37 -9.23 1.35
N ALA A 18 16.56 -9.84 2.52
CA ALA A 18 17.22 -11.14 2.65
C ALA A 18 16.35 -12.34 2.24
N LEU A 19 15.02 -12.18 2.13
CA LEU A 19 14.12 -13.25 1.70
C LEU A 19 14.11 -13.44 0.18
N ASN A 20 14.39 -12.39 -0.60
CA ASN A 20 14.40 -12.48 -2.06
C ASN A 20 15.68 -13.17 -2.54
N VAL A 21 15.66 -14.51 -2.58
CA VAL A 21 16.84 -15.34 -2.91
C VAL A 21 16.70 -16.06 -4.26
N PHE A 22 15.67 -15.76 -5.06
CA PHE A 22 15.41 -16.45 -6.33
C PHE A 22 14.88 -15.52 -7.44
N PRO A 23 15.31 -15.65 -8.71
CA PRO A 23 16.47 -16.43 -9.19
C PRO A 23 17.81 -15.74 -8.90
N VAL A 24 17.79 -14.46 -8.59
CA VAL A 24 18.97 -13.64 -8.24
C VAL A 24 18.61 -12.77 -7.03
N PRO A 25 19.42 -12.77 -5.95
CA PRO A 25 19.21 -11.89 -4.82
C PRO A 25 19.66 -10.47 -5.18
N ASP A 26 18.71 -9.65 -5.66
CA ASP A 26 18.90 -8.21 -5.86
C ASP A 26 18.93 -7.43 -4.53
N GLY A 27 18.42 -8.05 -3.45
CA GLY A 27 18.46 -7.50 -2.10
C GLY A 27 17.69 -6.19 -1.96
N ASP A 28 16.72 -5.92 -2.84
CA ASP A 28 16.03 -4.63 -2.92
C ASP A 28 14.52 -4.71 -2.67
N THR A 29 13.96 -5.90 -2.49
CA THR A 29 12.50 -6.12 -2.39
C THR A 29 11.84 -5.28 -1.30
N GLY A 30 12.38 -5.33 -0.09
CA GLY A 30 11.93 -4.53 1.05
C GLY A 30 12.19 -3.04 0.86
N THR A 31 13.32 -2.67 0.25
CA THR A 31 13.63 -1.27 -0.10
C THR A 31 12.59 -0.69 -1.06
N ASN A 32 12.27 -1.44 -2.12
CA ASN A 32 11.28 -1.09 -3.13
C ASN A 32 9.87 -0.94 -2.54
N MET A 33 9.47 -1.88 -1.67
CA MET A 33 8.21 -1.77 -0.93
C MET A 33 8.18 -0.55 -0.01
N MET A 34 9.27 -0.28 0.73
CA MET A 34 9.33 0.84 1.66
C MET A 34 9.26 2.19 0.94
N LEU A 35 10.01 2.38 -0.15
CA LEU A 35 9.96 3.62 -0.95
C LEU A 35 8.56 3.87 -1.51
N THR A 36 7.87 2.80 -1.91
CA THR A 36 6.47 2.85 -2.38
C THR A 36 5.54 3.32 -1.26
N VAL A 37 5.63 2.74 -0.06
CA VAL A 37 4.80 3.11 1.10
C VAL A 37 5.13 4.52 1.59
N GLN A 38 6.40 4.93 1.61
CA GLN A 38 6.79 6.30 1.95
C GLN A 38 6.14 7.32 1.01
N SER A 39 6.04 7.00 -0.28
CA SER A 39 5.36 7.87 -1.25
C SER A 39 3.86 7.97 -0.96
N ALA A 40 3.22 6.86 -0.58
CA ALA A 40 1.83 6.84 -0.15
C ALA A 40 1.59 7.71 1.10
N VAL A 41 2.44 7.55 2.13
CA VAL A 41 2.33 8.34 3.38
C VAL A 41 2.61 9.82 3.13
N LYS A 42 3.57 10.14 2.25
CA LYS A 42 3.84 11.53 1.85
C LYS A 42 2.63 12.16 1.19
N GLU A 43 1.93 11.43 0.30
CA GLU A 43 0.70 11.91 -0.32
C GLU A 43 -0.39 12.21 0.73
N LEU A 44 -0.56 11.34 1.72
CA LEU A 44 -1.49 11.56 2.83
C LEU A 44 -1.14 12.83 3.63
N ARG A 45 0.14 13.05 3.92
CA ARG A 45 0.63 14.21 4.69
C ARG A 45 0.46 15.54 3.96
N ASN A 46 0.54 15.55 2.64
CA ASN A 46 0.52 16.77 1.83
C ASN A 46 -0.89 17.39 1.71
N GLN A 47 -1.96 16.63 1.91
CA GLN A 47 -3.34 17.16 1.87
C GLN A 47 -4.06 16.75 3.16
N LYS A 48 -3.76 17.42 4.26
CA LYS A 48 -4.55 17.24 5.49
C LYS A 48 -5.87 17.97 5.32
N ALA A 49 -6.99 17.24 5.24
CA ALA A 49 -8.32 17.82 5.41
C ALA A 49 -8.85 17.48 6.82
N GLU A 50 -9.66 18.37 7.39
CA GLU A 50 -10.15 18.24 8.77
C GLU A 50 -11.14 17.08 8.95
N GLN A 51 -11.79 16.64 7.87
CA GLN A 51 -12.70 15.49 7.86
C GLN A 51 -12.52 14.72 6.54
N GLU A 52 -11.87 13.57 6.60
CA GLU A 52 -11.75 12.67 5.46
C GLU A 52 -12.43 11.34 5.76
N SER A 53 -13.23 10.89 4.79
CA SER A 53 -13.81 9.56 4.80
C SER A 53 -12.73 8.49 4.69
N VAL A 54 -12.99 7.29 5.22
CA VAL A 54 -12.08 6.14 5.04
C VAL A 54 -11.81 5.85 3.55
N GLY A 55 -12.82 6.02 2.70
CA GLY A 55 -12.68 5.87 1.25
C GLY A 55 -11.70 6.88 0.65
N GLU A 56 -11.77 8.14 1.05
CA GLU A 56 -10.88 9.18 0.50
C GLU A 56 -9.44 9.01 0.96
N ILE A 57 -9.22 8.70 2.24
CA ILE A 57 -7.89 8.39 2.77
C ILE A 57 -7.29 7.19 2.01
N SER A 58 -8.08 6.13 1.81
CA SER A 58 -7.63 4.92 1.11
C SER A 58 -7.27 5.21 -0.35
N ARG A 59 -8.09 6.01 -1.04
CA ARG A 59 -7.86 6.44 -2.44
C ARG A 59 -6.56 7.23 -2.59
N ARG A 60 -6.33 8.21 -1.71
CA ARG A 60 -5.12 9.05 -1.72
C ARG A 60 -3.87 8.24 -1.42
N MET A 61 -3.95 7.35 -0.42
CA MET A 61 -2.87 6.41 -0.11
C MET A 61 -2.53 5.54 -1.33
N ALA A 62 -3.54 4.92 -1.96
CA ALA A 62 -3.34 4.08 -3.13
C ALA A 62 -2.76 4.85 -4.33
N ARG A 63 -3.19 6.10 -4.53
CA ARG A 63 -2.62 6.99 -5.55
C ARG A 63 -1.15 7.30 -5.29
N GLY A 64 -0.80 7.66 -4.06
CA GLY A 64 0.59 7.95 -3.68
C GLY A 64 1.50 6.72 -3.82
N ALA A 65 0.98 5.53 -3.49
CA ALA A 65 1.69 4.28 -3.72
C ALA A 65 1.91 4.02 -5.22
N LEU A 66 0.88 4.20 -6.05
CA LEU A 66 0.97 3.97 -7.50
C LEU A 66 1.97 4.92 -8.16
N MET A 67 1.91 6.22 -7.84
CA MET A 67 2.83 7.21 -8.41
C MET A 67 4.27 7.04 -7.92
N GLY A 68 4.46 6.47 -6.74
CA GLY A 68 5.75 6.26 -6.11
C GLY A 68 6.31 4.83 -6.22
N ALA A 69 5.64 3.94 -6.95
CA ALA A 69 5.99 2.53 -7.03
C ALA A 69 7.43 2.33 -7.54
N ARG A 70 8.18 1.46 -6.87
CA ARG A 70 9.58 1.12 -7.21
C ARG A 70 9.73 -0.38 -7.41
N GLY A 71 10.35 -0.76 -8.53
CA GLY A 71 10.56 -2.17 -8.88
C GLY A 71 9.28 -2.98 -8.96
N ASN A 72 9.41 -4.30 -9.11
CA ASN A 72 8.26 -5.19 -9.24
C ASN A 72 7.46 -5.28 -7.93
N SER A 73 8.15 -5.39 -6.78
CA SER A 73 7.48 -5.48 -5.48
C SER A 73 6.69 -4.23 -5.13
N GLY A 74 7.19 -3.04 -5.48
CA GLY A 74 6.46 -1.78 -5.30
C GLY A 74 5.26 -1.67 -6.23
N VAL A 75 5.37 -2.11 -7.49
CA VAL A 75 4.24 -2.15 -8.42
C VAL A 75 3.13 -3.07 -7.91
N ILE A 76 3.45 -4.32 -7.52
CA ILE A 76 2.47 -5.26 -6.97
C ILE A 76 1.82 -4.69 -5.70
N LEU A 77 2.63 -4.14 -4.79
CA LEU A 77 2.10 -3.51 -3.57
C LEU A 77 1.16 -2.35 -3.89
N SER A 78 1.47 -1.53 -4.90
CA SER A 78 0.58 -0.45 -5.32
C SER A 78 -0.76 -0.98 -5.84
N GLN A 79 -0.78 -2.13 -6.53
CA GLN A 79 -2.02 -2.76 -7.00
C GLN A 79 -2.84 -3.33 -5.84
N ILE A 80 -2.21 -3.94 -4.83
CA ILE A 80 -2.89 -4.35 -3.59
C ILE A 80 -3.60 -3.15 -2.95
N LEU A 81 -2.89 -2.02 -2.81
CA LEU A 81 -3.43 -0.81 -2.19
C LEU A 81 -4.55 -0.18 -3.04
N GLN A 82 -4.44 -0.23 -4.36
CA GLN A 82 -5.49 0.19 -5.29
C GLN A 82 -6.75 -0.66 -5.17
N GLY A 83 -6.63 -1.99 -5.12
CA GLY A 83 -7.78 -2.86 -4.96
C GLY A 83 -8.43 -2.68 -3.58
N PHE A 84 -7.62 -2.52 -2.53
CA PHE A 84 -8.12 -2.19 -1.19
C PHE A 84 -8.92 -0.88 -1.18
N ALA A 85 -8.39 0.18 -1.81
CA ALA A 85 -9.09 1.45 -1.89
C ALA A 85 -10.42 1.38 -2.65
N ARG A 86 -10.52 0.52 -3.68
CA ARG A 86 -11.79 0.27 -4.40
C ARG A 86 -12.86 -0.32 -3.50
N GLY A 87 -12.51 -1.28 -2.64
CA GLY A 87 -13.48 -1.87 -1.71
C GLY A 87 -14.01 -0.88 -0.64
N LEU A 88 -13.33 0.26 -0.46
CA LEU A 88 -13.72 1.31 0.48
C LEU A 88 -14.26 2.57 -0.20
N GLU A 89 -14.47 2.53 -1.52
CA GLU A 89 -14.91 3.70 -2.27
C GLU A 89 -16.26 4.24 -1.77
N GLY A 90 -16.32 5.56 -1.54
CA GLY A 90 -17.53 6.25 -1.08
C GLY A 90 -17.92 5.98 0.38
N LYS A 91 -17.10 5.24 1.15
CA LYS A 91 -17.38 4.91 2.55
C LYS A 91 -16.83 5.97 3.50
N GLU A 92 -17.73 6.59 4.27
CA GLU A 92 -17.36 7.49 5.38
C GLU A 92 -16.59 6.75 6.49
N GLN A 93 -17.10 5.58 6.87
CA GLN A 93 -16.49 4.68 7.86
C GLN A 93 -16.55 3.25 7.32
N ALA A 94 -15.67 2.38 7.81
CA ALA A 94 -15.61 0.98 7.39
C ALA A 94 -15.97 0.04 8.54
N THR A 95 -16.85 -0.91 8.26
CA THR A 95 -17.13 -2.07 9.11
C THR A 95 -16.11 -3.18 8.85
N ALA A 96 -16.13 -4.23 9.67
CA ALA A 96 -15.30 -5.41 9.43
C ALA A 96 -15.58 -6.06 8.06
N GLN A 97 -16.85 -6.07 7.63
CA GLN A 97 -17.27 -6.60 6.33
C GLN A 97 -16.74 -5.75 5.17
N ASP A 98 -16.73 -4.42 5.31
CA ASP A 98 -16.15 -3.53 4.31
C ASP A 98 -14.63 -3.77 4.16
N ILE A 99 -13.93 -3.99 5.28
CA ILE A 99 -12.50 -4.31 5.28
C ILE A 99 -12.23 -5.68 4.63
N ALA A 100 -13.05 -6.69 4.93
CA ALA A 100 -12.93 -8.01 4.30
C ALA A 100 -13.12 -7.91 2.77
N SER A 101 -14.18 -7.21 2.34
CA SER A 101 -14.43 -6.96 0.92
C SER A 101 -13.26 -6.19 0.27
N ALA A 102 -12.67 -5.22 0.96
CA ALA A 102 -11.50 -4.50 0.46
C ALA A 102 -10.28 -5.42 0.23
N PHE A 103 -10.04 -6.39 1.11
CA PHE A 103 -8.97 -7.36 0.91
C PHE A 103 -9.24 -8.33 -0.26
N GLU A 104 -10.49 -8.70 -0.51
CA GLU A 104 -10.86 -9.49 -1.69
C GLU A 104 -10.52 -8.73 -2.98
N HIS A 105 -10.93 -7.46 -3.07
CA HIS A 105 -10.59 -6.59 -4.21
C HIS A 105 -9.08 -6.37 -4.37
N ALA A 106 -8.35 -6.24 -3.26
CA ALA A 106 -6.89 -6.10 -3.25
C ALA A 106 -6.20 -7.33 -3.86
N SER A 107 -6.65 -8.53 -3.48
CA SER A 107 -6.16 -9.81 -4.01
C SER A 107 -6.43 -9.90 -5.51
N GLU A 108 -7.68 -9.68 -5.94
CA GLU A 108 -8.06 -9.74 -7.35
C GLU A 108 -7.26 -8.81 -8.24
N LEU A 109 -6.98 -7.59 -7.77
CA LEU A 109 -6.23 -6.61 -8.56
C LEU A 109 -4.74 -6.96 -8.62
N ALA A 110 -4.17 -7.45 -7.52
CA ALA A 110 -2.76 -7.86 -7.48
C ALA A 110 -2.46 -9.05 -8.40
N TYR A 111 -3.40 -10.01 -8.52
CA TYR A 111 -3.24 -11.15 -9.44
C TYR A 111 -3.37 -10.79 -10.93
N LYS A 112 -3.89 -9.60 -11.25
CA LYS A 112 -4.03 -9.10 -12.63
C LYS A 112 -2.86 -8.20 -13.05
N ALA A 113 -1.90 -7.96 -12.15
CA ALA A 113 -0.77 -7.05 -12.33
C ALA A 113 0.40 -7.68 -13.09
#